data_AF-A0A4R2LE79-F1
#
_entry.id   AF-A0A4R2LE79-F1
#
_cell.length_a   1.000
_cell.length_b   1.000
_cell.length_c   1.000
_cell.angle_alpha   90.00
_cell.angle_beta   90.00
_cell.angle_gamma   90.00
#
_symmetry.space_group_name_H-M   'P 1'
#
loop_
_entity.id
_entity.type
_entity.pdbx_description
1 polymer ?
#
loop_
_entity_poly.entity_id
_entity_poly.type
_entity_poly.pdbx_seq_one_letter_code
_entity_poly.pdbx_strand_id
1 'polypeptide(L)'
;MINRVRRAIRRIQIKIHYFRSKFDIVILNKIPHIKINEKHQKKVKFILRILTLVGIISSIFTFSEWYYSLAFSLILFIIEQVFEQIIFTHNIMLVQPMPQNWDSSKWICMVGATDEKNLILGFGFSDKKVGIDFFNTLLAWNDNNNVNEGNIQMSLVQEDKRHYSVHIYPTLERRFIKKNCELHERLFDKRKNAGKELNFLVTQICFCKVFPITPKCAYNLFYNNAHNILVQLFDASKVKEDDPRTYYDIFPVDDRKILFKNVTVCKRKDLDKEENTLEYFHVPKY
;
A
#
# COMPACT_ATOMS: atom_id res chain seq x y z
N MET A 1 25.73 -31.08 12.41
CA MET A 1 24.35 -31.62 12.22
C MET A 1 23.26 -30.57 12.46
N ILE A 2 23.32 -29.81 13.56
CA ILE A 2 22.35 -28.77 13.96
C ILE A 2 22.09 -27.69 12.88
N ASN A 3 23.12 -27.24 12.16
CA ASN A 3 22.97 -26.22 11.10
C ASN A 3 22.23 -26.73 9.85
N ARG A 4 22.25 -28.04 9.55
CA ARG A 4 21.46 -28.62 8.45
C ARG A 4 19.98 -28.71 8.82
N VAL A 5 19.68 -29.09 10.06
CA VAL A 5 18.31 -29.14 10.61
C VAL A 5 17.68 -27.75 10.66
N ARG A 6 18.41 -26.73 11.15
CA ARG A 6 17.93 -25.33 11.14
C ARG A 6 17.65 -24.81 9.73
N ARG A 7 18.49 -25.14 8.74
CA ARG A 7 18.24 -24.78 7.33
C ARG A 7 17.00 -25.48 6.76
N ALA A 8 16.80 -26.75 7.10
CA ALA A 8 15.61 -27.50 6.68
C ALA A 8 14.33 -26.91 7.29
N ILE A 9 14.34 -26.61 8.60
CA ILE A 9 13.22 -25.95 9.29
C ILE A 9 12.93 -24.59 8.66
N ARG A 10 13.96 -23.77 8.39
CA ARG A 10 13.77 -22.45 7.75
C ARG A 10 13.18 -22.56 6.34
N ARG A 11 13.59 -23.56 5.55
CA ARG A 11 12.98 -23.83 4.22
C ARG A 11 11.52 -24.25 4.34
N ILE A 12 11.18 -25.08 5.33
CA ILE A 12 9.80 -25.49 5.61
C ILE A 12 8.98 -24.28 6.06
N GLN A 13 9.49 -23.44 6.96
CA GLN A 13 8.84 -22.22 7.41
C GLN A 13 8.57 -21.25 6.25
N ILE A 14 9.55 -21.04 5.35
CA ILE A 14 9.36 -20.22 4.15
C ILE A 14 8.26 -20.81 3.25
N LYS A 15 8.25 -22.13 3.05
CA LYS A 15 7.19 -22.80 2.27
C LYS A 15 5.83 -22.69 2.94
N ILE A 16 5.74 -22.86 4.26
CA ILE A 16 4.50 -22.69 5.04
C ILE A 16 4.03 -21.25 4.93
N HIS A 17 4.93 -20.27 5.06
CA HIS A 17 4.56 -18.86 4.97
C HIS A 17 4.09 -18.48 3.56
N TYR A 18 4.74 -19.03 2.53
CA TYR A 18 4.34 -18.90 1.13
C TYR A 18 3.01 -19.62 0.82
N PHE A 19 2.71 -20.70 1.53
CA PHE A 19 1.39 -21.33 1.46
C PHE A 19 0.36 -20.44 2.16
N ARG A 20 0.61 -20.00 3.39
CA ARG A 20 -0.29 -19.10 4.13
C ARG A 20 -0.57 -17.80 3.37
N SER A 21 0.40 -17.23 2.65
CA SER A 21 0.14 -16.05 1.81
C SER A 21 -0.76 -16.29 0.60
N LYS A 22 -1.09 -17.56 0.29
CA LYS A 22 -2.06 -17.94 -0.75
C LYS A 22 -3.44 -18.31 -0.21
N PHE A 23 -3.55 -18.56 1.09
CA PHE A 23 -4.77 -19.02 1.75
C PHE A 23 -5.01 -18.16 2.98
N ASP A 24 -5.94 -17.22 2.88
CA ASP A 24 -6.40 -16.45 4.04
C ASP A 24 -7.50 -17.22 4.76
N ILE A 25 -7.31 -17.50 6.04
CA ILE A 25 -8.34 -18.14 6.88
C ILE A 25 -9.14 -17.01 7.55
N VAL A 26 -10.42 -16.92 7.23
CA VAL A 26 -11.33 -15.93 7.81
C VAL A 26 -12.39 -16.65 8.63
N ILE A 27 -12.62 -16.20 9.86
CA ILE A 27 -13.67 -16.76 10.72
C ILE A 27 -14.96 -16.01 10.42
N LEU A 28 -15.92 -16.67 9.77
CA LEU A 28 -17.26 -16.14 9.52
C LEU A 28 -18.24 -16.95 10.37
N ASN A 29 -19.05 -16.28 11.20
CA ASN A 29 -20.05 -16.92 12.07
C ASN A 29 -19.50 -18.08 12.92
N LYS A 30 -18.29 -17.92 13.48
CA LYS A 30 -17.56 -18.93 14.28
C LYS A 30 -17.10 -20.17 13.50
N ILE A 31 -17.24 -20.20 12.17
CA ILE A 31 -16.76 -21.28 11.30
C ILE A 31 -15.58 -20.76 10.46
N PRO A 32 -14.43 -21.46 10.44
CA PRO A 32 -13.29 -21.06 9.61
C PRO A 32 -13.64 -21.23 8.13
N HIS A 33 -13.36 -20.21 7.32
CA HIS A 33 -13.48 -20.25 5.87
C HIS A 33 -12.12 -20.00 5.24
N ILE A 34 -11.84 -20.63 4.11
CA ILE A 34 -10.57 -20.52 3.41
C ILE A 34 -10.75 -19.67 2.16
N LYS A 35 -10.18 -18.47 2.15
CA LYS A 35 -10.16 -17.59 0.98
C LYS A 35 -9.04 -18.00 0.03
N ILE A 36 -9.40 -18.28 -1.22
CA ILE A 36 -8.46 -18.71 -2.27
C ILE A 36 -8.69 -17.88 -3.52
N ASN A 37 -7.62 -17.41 -4.16
CA ASN A 37 -7.75 -16.73 -5.45
C ASN A 37 -8.46 -17.60 -6.50
N GLU A 38 -9.40 -17.01 -7.25
CA GLU A 38 -10.21 -17.66 -8.28
C GLU A 38 -9.38 -18.48 -9.30
N LYS A 39 -8.13 -18.09 -9.59
CA LYS A 39 -7.23 -18.84 -10.50
C LYS A 39 -7.05 -20.32 -10.11
N HIS A 40 -7.27 -20.65 -8.84
CA HIS A 40 -7.16 -22.02 -8.33
C HIS A 40 -8.49 -22.77 -8.32
N GLN A 41 -9.62 -22.11 -8.63
CA GLN A 41 -10.96 -22.71 -8.63
C GLN A 41 -11.05 -23.96 -9.50
N LYS A 42 -10.50 -23.94 -10.72
CA LYS A 42 -10.50 -25.11 -11.61
C LYS A 42 -9.75 -26.30 -10.99
N LYS A 43 -8.61 -26.05 -10.33
CA LYS A 43 -7.81 -27.09 -9.68
C LYS A 43 -8.55 -27.68 -8.48
N VAL A 44 -9.13 -26.82 -7.64
CA VAL A 44 -9.91 -27.23 -6.47
C VAL A 44 -11.12 -28.08 -6.88
N LYS A 45 -11.91 -27.63 -7.87
CA LYS A 45 -13.05 -28.39 -8.40
C LYS A 45 -12.63 -29.72 -9.02
N PHE A 46 -11.47 -29.79 -9.66
CA PHE A 46 -10.95 -31.03 -10.22
C PHE A 46 -10.52 -32.03 -9.13
N ILE A 47 -9.87 -31.57 -8.07
CA ILE A 47 -9.52 -32.39 -6.90
C ILE A 47 -10.79 -32.96 -6.25
N LEU A 48 -11.82 -32.14 -6.07
CA LEU A 48 -13.12 -32.60 -5.56
C LEU A 48 -13.71 -33.71 -6.42
N ARG A 49 -13.72 -33.56 -7.76
CA ARG A 49 -14.21 -34.61 -8.67
C ARG A 49 -13.42 -35.91 -8.56
N ILE A 50 -12.10 -35.83 -8.42
CA ILE A 50 -11.25 -37.01 -8.19
C ILE A 50 -11.60 -37.65 -6.85
N LEU A 51 -11.78 -36.85 -5.80
CA LEU A 51 -12.11 -37.33 -4.47
C LEU A 51 -13.45 -38.08 -4.47
N THR A 52 -14.48 -37.52 -5.13
CA THR A 52 -15.77 -38.18 -5.32
C THR A 52 -15.62 -39.49 -6.10
N LEU A 53 -14.83 -39.51 -7.17
CA LEU A 53 -14.57 -40.73 -7.95
C LEU A 53 -13.87 -41.81 -7.10
N VAL A 54 -12.88 -41.42 -6.30
CA VAL A 54 -12.19 -42.33 -5.37
C VAL A 54 -13.17 -42.84 -4.31
N GLY A 55 -14.04 -41.98 -3.78
CA GLY A 55 -15.12 -42.38 -2.88
C GLY A 55 -16.02 -43.43 -3.51
N ILE A 56 -16.50 -43.21 -4.74
CA ILE A 56 -17.33 -44.18 -5.47
C ILE A 56 -16.59 -45.50 -5.69
N ILE A 57 -15.36 -45.46 -6.24
CA ILE A 57 -14.56 -46.68 -6.50
C ILE A 57 -14.28 -47.43 -5.20
N SER A 58 -13.95 -46.73 -4.11
CA SER A 58 -13.69 -47.35 -2.81
C SER A 58 -14.93 -48.09 -2.28
N SER A 59 -16.13 -47.52 -2.51
CA SER A 59 -17.38 -48.14 -2.08
C SER A 59 -17.69 -49.45 -2.82
N ILE A 60 -17.16 -49.60 -4.05
CA ILE A 60 -17.33 -50.79 -4.89
C ILE A 60 -16.24 -51.83 -4.60
N PHE A 61 -14.99 -51.40 -4.37
CA PHE A 61 -13.83 -52.31 -4.45
C PHE A 61 -13.20 -52.71 -3.12
N THR A 62 -13.43 -52.00 -2.02
CA THR A 62 -12.54 -52.21 -0.88
C THR A 62 -13.24 -51.88 0.42
N PHE A 63 -13.53 -52.91 1.24
CA PHE A 63 -13.09 -53.11 2.62
C PHE A 63 -13.76 -54.39 3.13
N SER A 64 -13.01 -55.47 3.36
CA SER A 64 -13.56 -56.72 3.95
C SER A 64 -14.17 -56.51 5.33
N GLU A 65 -13.70 -55.47 6.04
CA GLU A 65 -14.11 -55.15 7.40
C GLU A 65 -14.81 -53.79 7.44
N TRP A 66 -15.99 -53.76 8.06
CA TRP A 66 -16.89 -52.60 8.09
C TRP A 66 -16.25 -51.34 8.70
N TYR A 67 -15.35 -51.50 9.66
CA TYR A 67 -14.75 -50.38 10.39
C TYR A 67 -13.73 -49.60 9.54
N TYR A 68 -13.05 -50.23 8.58
CA TYR A 68 -12.18 -49.51 7.64
C TYR A 68 -13.00 -48.68 6.64
N SER A 69 -14.16 -49.19 6.21
CA SER A 69 -15.10 -48.44 5.36
C SER A 69 -15.64 -47.20 6.07
N LEU A 70 -16.10 -47.37 7.31
CA LEU A 70 -16.60 -46.25 8.12
C LEU A 70 -15.54 -45.17 8.34
N ALA A 71 -14.32 -45.57 8.72
CA ALA A 71 -13.22 -44.64 8.94
C ALA A 71 -12.85 -43.88 7.66
N PHE A 72 -12.83 -44.56 6.52
CA PHE A 72 -12.54 -43.95 5.23
C PHE A 72 -13.62 -42.94 4.81
N SER A 73 -14.90 -43.30 4.93
CA SER A 73 -16.02 -42.39 4.67
C SER A 73 -15.99 -41.15 5.57
N LEU A 74 -15.65 -41.33 6.85
CA LEU A 74 -15.51 -40.21 7.79
C LEU A 74 -14.38 -39.25 7.38
N ILE A 75 -13.23 -39.79 6.93
CA ILE A 75 -12.12 -38.98 6.43
C ILE A 75 -12.53 -38.22 5.16
N LEU A 76 -13.18 -38.88 4.20
CA LEU A 76 -13.68 -38.22 2.99
C LEU A 76 -14.66 -37.11 3.31
N PHE A 77 -15.61 -37.37 4.23
CA PHE A 77 -16.57 -36.37 4.69
C PHE A 77 -15.89 -35.14 5.30
N ILE A 78 -14.90 -35.34 6.18
CA ILE A 78 -14.12 -34.23 6.76
C ILE A 78 -13.41 -33.42 5.67
N ILE A 79 -12.82 -34.10 4.68
CA ILE A 79 -12.14 -33.43 3.57
C ILE A 79 -13.15 -32.59 2.76
N GLU A 80 -14.30 -33.15 2.40
CA GLU A 80 -15.36 -32.42 1.67
C GLU A 80 -15.84 -31.19 2.43
N GLN A 81 -16.07 -31.31 3.75
CA GLN A 81 -16.46 -30.19 4.61
C GLN A 81 -15.44 -29.04 4.59
N VAL A 82 -14.13 -29.34 4.55
CA VAL A 82 -13.10 -28.30 4.41
C VAL A 82 -13.17 -27.60 3.05
N PHE A 83 -13.48 -28.34 1.98
CA PHE A 83 -13.61 -27.76 0.64
C PHE A 83 -14.88 -26.92 0.47
N GLU A 84 -15.98 -27.26 1.14
CA GLU A 84 -17.21 -26.46 1.16
C GLU A 84 -16.99 -25.08 1.80
N GLN A 85 -16.06 -24.98 2.75
CA GLN A 85 -15.67 -23.73 3.42
C GLN A 85 -14.77 -22.83 2.55
N ILE A 86 -14.46 -23.21 1.31
CA ILE A 86 -13.62 -22.41 0.41
C ILE A 86 -14.44 -21.29 -0.23
N ILE A 87 -14.00 -20.06 -0.02
CA ILE A 87 -14.51 -18.87 -0.69
C ILE A 87 -13.49 -18.44 -1.76
N PHE A 88 -13.93 -18.31 -3.00
CA PHE A 88 -13.03 -17.88 -4.07
C PHE A 88 -12.96 -16.35 -4.13
N THR A 89 -11.76 -15.77 -4.12
CA THR A 89 -11.60 -14.31 -4.22
C THR A 89 -11.32 -13.88 -5.66
N HIS A 90 -12.12 -12.94 -6.14
CA HIS A 90 -11.90 -12.21 -7.38
C HIS A 90 -11.21 -10.89 -7.06
N ASN A 91 -9.94 -10.76 -7.45
CA ASN A 91 -9.12 -9.60 -7.11
C ASN A 91 -9.26 -8.51 -8.16
N ILE A 92 -9.61 -7.30 -7.73
CA ILE A 92 -9.53 -6.08 -8.53
C ILE A 92 -8.37 -5.25 -8.02
N MET A 93 -7.47 -4.88 -8.92
CA MET A 93 -6.36 -3.98 -8.61
C MET A 93 -6.75 -2.55 -8.99
N LEU A 94 -6.81 -1.67 -8.00
CA LEU A 94 -7.03 -0.24 -8.20
C LEU A 94 -5.69 0.46 -8.09
N VAL A 95 -5.22 1.03 -9.20
CA VAL A 95 -3.95 1.75 -9.26
C VAL A 95 -4.24 3.23 -9.16
N GLN A 96 -3.75 3.87 -8.10
CA GLN A 96 -3.82 5.32 -7.98
C GLN A 96 -2.88 5.99 -9.00
N PRO A 97 -3.14 7.24 -9.43
CA PRO A 97 -2.28 7.94 -10.39
C PRO A 97 -0.80 7.87 -9.99
N MET A 98 0.05 7.54 -10.96
CA MET A 98 1.49 7.43 -10.77
C MET A 98 2.20 8.46 -11.66
N PRO A 99 3.35 8.98 -11.20
CA PRO A 99 4.19 9.82 -12.04
C PRO A 99 4.78 9.01 -13.20
N GLN A 100 5.01 9.64 -14.34
CA GLN A 100 5.63 9.02 -15.51
C GLN A 100 7.16 9.10 -15.49
N ASN A 101 7.71 10.19 -14.95
CA ASN A 101 9.13 10.56 -15.03
C ASN A 101 9.76 10.73 -13.63
N TRP A 102 9.22 10.08 -12.60
CA TRP A 102 9.73 10.27 -11.25
C TRP A 102 11.17 9.81 -11.09
N ASP A 103 12.01 10.75 -10.63
CA ASP A 103 13.38 10.51 -10.22
C ASP A 103 13.65 11.32 -8.94
N SER A 104 13.79 10.62 -7.81
CA SER A 104 14.01 11.25 -6.50
C SER A 104 15.34 12.01 -6.41
N SER A 105 16.32 11.68 -7.25
CA SER A 105 17.60 12.40 -7.30
C SER A 105 17.44 13.83 -7.81
N LYS A 106 16.35 14.11 -8.54
CA LYS A 106 16.06 15.44 -9.09
C LYS A 106 15.35 16.35 -8.09
N TRP A 107 14.77 15.82 -7.02
CA TRP A 107 14.16 16.63 -5.96
C TRP A 107 15.25 17.16 -5.03
N ILE A 108 15.76 18.36 -5.25
CA ILE A 108 17.00 18.84 -4.61
C ILE A 108 16.76 19.48 -3.25
N CYS A 109 15.70 20.27 -3.11
CA CYS A 109 15.49 21.04 -1.88
C CYS A 109 14.02 21.24 -1.53
N MET A 110 13.83 21.65 -0.28
CA MET A 110 12.58 22.14 0.27
C MET A 110 12.75 23.62 0.57
N VAL A 111 11.87 24.46 0.02
CA VAL A 111 11.87 25.90 0.25
C VAL A 111 10.75 26.23 1.22
N GLY A 112 11.09 26.86 2.35
CA GLY A 112 10.10 27.41 3.28
C GLY A 112 10.06 28.93 3.12
N ALA A 113 8.89 29.47 2.82
CA ALA A 113 8.65 30.92 2.82
C ALA A 113 7.37 31.22 3.59
N THR A 114 7.25 32.41 4.15
CA THR A 114 6.04 32.86 4.84
C THR A 114 5.46 34.04 4.09
N ASP A 115 4.20 33.94 3.67
CA ASP A 115 3.36 35.10 3.40
C ASP A 115 2.63 35.45 4.71
N GLU A 116 2.23 36.71 4.92
CA GLU A 116 1.64 37.22 6.17
C GLU A 116 0.45 36.38 6.68
N LYS A 117 -0.18 35.57 5.82
CA LYS A 117 -1.31 34.68 6.13
C LYS A 117 -1.06 33.19 5.91
N ASN A 118 -0.08 32.79 5.11
CA ASN A 118 0.10 31.40 4.70
C ASN A 118 1.58 31.01 4.68
N LEU A 119 1.87 29.76 5.07
CA LEU A 119 3.23 29.23 4.91
C LEU A 119 3.35 28.54 3.57
N ILE A 120 4.34 28.94 2.78
CA ILE A 120 4.61 28.36 1.47
C ILE A 120 5.65 27.25 1.64
N LEU A 121 5.30 26.06 1.18
CA LEU A 121 6.18 24.91 1.07
C LEU A 121 6.51 24.66 -0.41
N GLY A 122 7.70 25.06 -0.80
CA GLY A 122 8.25 24.85 -2.12
C GLY A 122 8.95 23.52 -2.27
N PHE A 123 8.65 22.81 -3.35
CA PHE A 123 9.39 21.63 -3.79
C PHE A 123 10.34 22.03 -4.92
N GLY A 124 11.65 22.04 -4.64
CA GLY A 124 12.67 22.43 -5.60
C GLY A 124 13.20 21.25 -6.39
N PHE A 125 13.07 21.28 -7.72
CA PHE A 125 13.59 20.24 -8.59
C PHE A 125 14.68 20.76 -9.52
N SER A 126 15.75 19.99 -9.72
CA SER A 126 16.80 20.30 -10.71
C SER A 126 16.34 20.06 -12.14
N ASP A 127 15.40 19.14 -12.34
CA ASP A 127 14.74 18.89 -13.62
C ASP A 127 13.28 19.33 -13.56
N LYS A 128 12.96 20.35 -14.36
CA LYS A 128 11.61 20.91 -14.48
C LYS A 128 10.58 19.88 -14.92
N LYS A 129 10.93 18.91 -15.78
CA LYS A 129 9.98 17.88 -16.25
C LYS A 129 9.57 16.95 -15.11
N VAL A 130 10.53 16.54 -14.28
CA VAL A 130 10.27 15.70 -13.11
C VAL A 130 9.41 16.44 -12.10
N GLY A 131 9.72 17.72 -11.84
CA GLY A 131 8.93 18.57 -10.95
C GLY A 131 7.48 18.76 -11.42
N ILE A 132 7.27 19.03 -12.71
CA ILE A 132 5.92 19.18 -13.28
C ILE A 132 5.13 17.87 -13.18
N ASP A 133 5.75 16.73 -13.48
CA ASP A 133 5.10 15.42 -13.40
C ASP A 133 4.74 15.04 -11.96
N PHE A 134 5.63 15.32 -11.00
CA PHE A 134 5.34 15.21 -9.57
C PHE A 134 4.12 16.07 -9.19
N PHE A 135 4.11 17.35 -9.56
CA PHE A 135 3.02 18.25 -9.18
C PHE A 135 1.69 17.88 -9.86
N ASN A 136 1.74 17.45 -11.12
CA ASN A 136 0.58 16.91 -11.84
C ASN A 136 0.02 15.66 -11.15
N THR A 137 0.90 14.82 -10.62
CA THR A 137 0.50 13.63 -9.84
C THR A 137 -0.22 14.03 -8.56
N LEU A 138 0.27 15.05 -7.84
CA LEU A 138 -0.42 15.59 -6.66
C LEU A 138 -1.80 16.15 -7.04
N LEU A 139 -1.90 16.94 -8.11
CA LEU A 139 -3.19 17.44 -8.60
C LEU A 139 -4.14 16.30 -8.97
N ALA A 140 -3.66 15.25 -9.64
CA ALA A 140 -4.46 14.08 -9.96
C ALA A 140 -4.90 13.30 -8.71
N TRP A 141 -4.11 13.33 -7.63
CA TRP A 141 -4.54 12.80 -6.33
C TRP A 141 -5.62 13.65 -5.68
N ASN A 142 -5.60 14.96 -5.91
CA ASN A 142 -6.57 15.89 -5.35
C ASN A 142 -7.75 16.21 -6.28
N ASP A 143 -8.06 15.33 -7.24
CA ASP A 143 -9.15 15.52 -8.21
C ASP A 143 -9.07 16.86 -8.98
N ASN A 144 -7.83 17.30 -9.26
CA ASN A 144 -7.47 18.58 -9.88
C ASN A 144 -7.93 19.83 -9.11
N ASN A 145 -8.22 19.70 -7.81
CA ASN A 145 -8.52 20.82 -6.95
C ASN A 145 -7.25 21.43 -6.33
N ASN A 146 -7.33 22.73 -6.03
CA ASN A 146 -6.24 23.47 -5.38
C ASN A 146 -6.32 23.44 -3.85
N VAL A 147 -7.36 22.83 -3.26
CA VAL A 147 -7.50 22.68 -1.80
C VAL A 147 -7.51 21.20 -1.47
N ASN A 148 -6.56 20.74 -0.67
CA ASN A 148 -6.46 19.36 -0.23
C ASN A 148 -7.41 19.12 0.95
N GLU A 149 -8.50 18.40 0.69
CA GLU A 149 -9.49 17.97 1.69
C GLU A 149 -9.14 16.60 2.28
N GLY A 150 -7.84 16.34 2.52
CA GLY A 150 -7.34 15.07 3.06
C GLY A 150 -7.07 13.98 2.01
N ASN A 151 -7.17 14.32 0.71
CA ASN A 151 -6.87 13.39 -0.38
C ASN A 151 -5.38 13.01 -0.46
N ILE A 152 -4.51 13.93 -0.03
CA ILE A 152 -3.06 13.74 0.01
C ILE A 152 -2.60 13.86 1.46
N GLN A 153 -1.78 12.91 1.90
CA GLN A 153 -1.10 12.96 3.18
C GLN A 153 0.34 13.43 2.96
N MET A 154 0.80 14.29 3.85
CA MET A 154 2.17 14.78 3.87
C MET A 154 2.69 14.73 5.30
N SER A 155 3.83 14.06 5.47
CA SER A 155 4.45 13.86 6.78
C SER A 155 5.92 14.24 6.74
N LEU A 156 6.35 15.02 7.74
CA LEU A 156 7.73 15.41 7.98
C LEU A 156 8.21 14.67 9.22
N VAL A 157 9.05 13.65 9.04
CA VAL A 157 9.48 12.77 10.12
C VAL A 157 10.93 13.06 10.47
N GLN A 158 11.19 13.45 11.72
CA GLN A 158 12.56 13.51 12.23
C GLN A 158 13.11 12.11 12.43
N GLU A 159 14.15 11.79 11.68
CA GLU A 159 14.81 10.49 11.68
C GLU A 159 15.88 10.40 12.76
N ASP A 160 16.74 11.42 12.80
CA ASP A 160 17.82 11.56 13.75
C ASP A 160 18.05 13.05 14.11
N LYS A 161 19.19 13.38 14.71
CA LYS A 161 19.51 14.77 15.10
C LYS A 161 19.84 15.70 13.93
N ARG A 162 20.16 15.13 12.76
CA ARG A 162 20.71 15.82 11.58
C ARG A 162 19.83 15.68 10.34
N HIS A 163 18.87 14.76 10.33
CA HIS A 163 18.09 14.44 9.14
C HIS A 163 16.60 14.29 9.47
N TYR A 164 15.77 14.72 8.51
CA TYR A 164 14.34 14.47 8.49
C TYR A 164 13.95 13.94 7.10
N SER A 165 12.89 13.16 7.03
CA SER A 165 12.31 12.69 5.78
C SER A 165 10.98 13.38 5.50
N VAL A 166 10.69 13.52 4.21
CA VAL A 166 9.40 14.01 3.71
C VAL A 166 8.71 12.85 3.05
N HIS A 167 7.50 12.52 3.50
CA HIS A 167 6.64 11.49 2.92
C HIS A 167 5.42 12.15 2.30
N ILE A 168 5.09 11.80 1.05
CA ILE A 168 3.89 12.31 0.36
C ILE A 168 3.22 11.16 -0.39
N TYR A 169 1.95 10.93 -0.09
CA TYR A 169 1.20 9.83 -0.67
C TYR A 169 -0.31 10.14 -0.66
N PRO A 170 -1.10 9.52 -1.55
CA PRO A 170 -2.55 9.69 -1.53
C PRO A 170 -3.18 8.88 -0.38
N THR A 171 -4.28 9.37 0.20
CA THR A 171 -5.04 8.58 1.18
C THR A 171 -5.79 7.42 0.52
N LEU A 172 -6.04 6.35 1.27
CA LEU A 172 -6.91 5.24 0.85
C LEU A 172 -8.41 5.61 0.92
N GLU A 173 -8.75 6.71 1.59
CA GLU A 173 -10.13 7.18 1.76
C GLU A 173 -10.65 8.05 0.60
N ARG A 174 -9.84 8.24 -0.44
CA ARG A 174 -10.18 9.08 -1.60
C ARG A 174 -11.50 8.67 -2.23
N ARG A 175 -12.24 9.66 -2.71
CA ARG A 175 -13.49 9.47 -3.44
C ARG A 175 -13.32 8.55 -4.65
N PHE A 176 -12.18 8.65 -5.35
CA PHE A 176 -11.83 7.74 -6.44
C PHE A 176 -11.90 6.26 -6.03
N ILE A 177 -11.30 5.89 -4.90
CA ILE A 177 -11.27 4.51 -4.41
C ILE A 177 -12.69 4.06 -4.05
N LYS A 178 -13.38 4.84 -3.22
CA LYS A 178 -14.74 4.53 -2.75
C LYS A 178 -15.71 4.32 -3.93
N LYS A 179 -15.70 5.23 -4.92
CA LYS A 179 -16.54 5.12 -6.12
C LYS A 179 -16.22 3.91 -6.98
N ASN A 180 -14.94 3.59 -7.19
CA ASN A 180 -14.55 2.42 -7.99
C ASN A 180 -14.90 1.12 -7.26
N CYS A 181 -14.75 1.07 -5.93
CA CYS A 181 -15.20 -0.08 -5.15
C CYS A 181 -16.71 -0.31 -5.31
N GLU A 182 -17.52 0.72 -5.05
CA GLU A 182 -18.98 0.65 -5.21
C GLU A 182 -19.42 0.27 -6.63
N LEU A 183 -18.76 0.84 -7.65
CA LEU A 183 -19.06 0.52 -9.05
C LEU A 183 -18.81 -0.95 -9.35
N HIS A 184 -17.65 -1.47 -8.95
CA HIS A 184 -17.30 -2.86 -9.22
C HIS A 184 -18.13 -3.85 -8.39
N GLU A 185 -18.54 -3.49 -7.17
CA GLU A 185 -19.50 -4.27 -6.39
C GLU A 185 -20.86 -4.35 -7.08
N ARG A 186 -21.37 -3.24 -7.65
CA ARG A 186 -22.63 -3.22 -8.40
C ARG A 186 -22.56 -4.02 -9.69
N LEU A 187 -21.42 -3.96 -10.39
CA LEU A 187 -21.19 -4.70 -11.63
C LEU A 187 -20.86 -6.18 -11.38
N PHE A 188 -20.62 -6.58 -10.14
CA PHE A 188 -20.31 -7.96 -9.79
C PHE A 188 -21.55 -8.84 -9.90
N ASP A 189 -21.69 -9.51 -11.06
CA ASP A 189 -22.78 -10.45 -11.31
C ASP A 189 -22.72 -11.65 -10.34
N LYS A 190 -23.57 -11.61 -9.32
CA LYS A 190 -23.68 -12.66 -8.29
C LYS A 190 -24.09 -14.02 -8.85
N ARG A 191 -24.78 -14.07 -10.00
CA ARG A 191 -25.19 -15.33 -10.64
C ARG A 191 -24.00 -16.01 -11.30
N LYS A 192 -23.19 -15.25 -12.04
CA LYS A 192 -21.96 -15.78 -12.67
C LYS A 192 -20.85 -16.07 -11.67
N ASN A 193 -20.82 -15.32 -10.56
CA ASN A 193 -19.78 -15.39 -9.55
C ASN A 193 -20.26 -16.02 -8.24
N ALA A 194 -21.23 -16.94 -8.31
CA ALA A 194 -21.69 -17.69 -7.15
C ALA A 194 -20.52 -18.39 -6.44
N GLY A 195 -20.43 -18.21 -5.11
CA GLY A 195 -19.33 -18.71 -4.28
C GLY A 195 -18.02 -17.93 -4.40
N LYS A 196 -18.06 -16.74 -5.02
CA LYS A 196 -16.92 -15.81 -5.07
C LYS A 196 -17.18 -14.54 -4.29
N GLU A 197 -16.15 -14.04 -3.63
CA GLU A 197 -16.10 -12.72 -3.02
C GLU A 197 -15.18 -11.80 -3.81
N LEU A 198 -15.54 -10.53 -3.85
CA LEU A 198 -14.72 -9.53 -4.48
C LEU A 198 -13.70 -8.99 -3.46
N ASN A 199 -12.46 -8.81 -3.90
CA ASN A 199 -11.38 -8.30 -3.07
C ASN A 199 -10.66 -7.17 -3.79
N PHE A 200 -10.49 -6.04 -3.13
CA PHE A 200 -9.85 -4.85 -3.71
C PHE A 200 -8.42 -4.73 -3.21
N LEU A 201 -7.48 -4.64 -4.14
CA LEU A 201 -6.09 -4.31 -3.88
C LEU A 201 -5.83 -2.89 -4.37
N VAL A 202 -5.71 -1.93 -3.45
CA VAL A 202 -5.35 -0.56 -3.79
C VAL A 202 -3.83 -0.42 -3.79
N THR A 203 -3.29 0.04 -4.92
CA THR A 203 -1.86 0.29 -5.09
C THR A 203 -1.61 1.79 -5.18
N GLN A 204 -0.62 2.26 -4.42
CA GLN A 204 -0.21 3.66 -4.37
C GLN A 204 1.30 3.80 -4.31
N ILE A 205 1.78 4.98 -4.69
CA ILE A 205 3.18 5.37 -4.55
C ILE A 205 3.32 6.31 -3.35
N CYS A 206 4.45 6.22 -2.65
CA CYS A 206 4.87 7.19 -1.65
C CYS A 206 6.13 7.88 -2.14
N PHE A 207 6.06 9.18 -2.36
CA PHE A 207 7.24 10.00 -2.55
C PHE A 207 7.96 10.12 -1.21
N CYS A 208 9.26 9.83 -1.19
CA CYS A 208 10.09 9.93 -0.01
C CYS A 208 11.47 10.46 -0.36
N LYS A 209 11.93 11.49 0.36
CA LYS A 209 13.31 11.97 0.33
C LYS A 209 13.74 12.46 1.71
N VAL A 210 15.02 12.28 2.01
CA VAL A 210 15.66 12.79 3.22
C VAL A 210 16.31 14.14 2.94
N PHE A 211 16.17 15.05 3.89
CA PHE A 211 16.84 16.34 3.90
C PHE A 211 17.57 16.57 5.23
N PRO A 212 18.63 17.39 5.22
CA PRO A 212 19.32 17.79 6.44
C PRO A 212 18.45 18.73 7.29
N ILE A 213 18.49 18.54 8.60
CA ILE A 213 17.91 19.46 9.59
C ILE A 213 18.83 20.67 9.71
N THR A 214 18.31 21.83 9.32
CA THR A 214 18.93 23.14 9.51
C THR A 214 17.96 24.05 10.27
N PRO A 215 18.41 25.16 10.90
CA PRO A 215 17.49 26.04 11.64
C PRO A 215 16.30 26.57 10.81
N LYS A 216 16.45 26.65 9.48
CA LYS A 216 15.43 27.12 8.54
C LYS A 216 14.85 26.01 7.65
N CYS A 217 15.08 24.73 7.96
CA CYS A 217 14.52 23.64 7.16
C CYS A 217 13.00 23.55 7.34
N ALA A 218 12.32 22.92 6.36
CA ALA A 218 10.87 22.70 6.41
C ALA A 218 10.43 22.10 7.75
N TYR A 219 11.06 21.01 8.20
CA TYR A 219 10.72 20.37 9.48
C TYR A 219 10.63 21.36 10.65
N ASN A 220 11.65 22.19 10.84
CA ASN A 220 11.68 23.17 11.94
C ASN A 220 10.66 24.30 11.75
N LEU A 221 10.40 24.72 10.50
CA LEU A 221 9.37 25.71 10.20
C LEU A 221 7.95 25.18 10.49
N PHE A 222 7.71 23.88 10.33
CA PHE A 222 6.39 23.28 10.53
C PHE A 222 6.17 22.64 11.91
N TYR A 223 7.22 22.38 12.70
CA TYR A 223 7.17 21.63 13.97
C TYR A 223 6.15 22.18 14.99
N ASN A 224 5.70 23.43 14.88
CA ASN A 224 4.67 24.03 15.73
C ASN A 224 3.64 24.87 14.94
N ASN A 225 3.51 24.66 13.64
CA ASN A 225 2.70 25.55 12.79
C ASN A 225 1.34 24.93 12.43
N ALA A 226 0.26 25.55 12.90
CA ALA A 226 -1.13 25.17 12.60
C ALA A 226 -1.72 25.94 11.40
N HIS A 227 -0.87 26.56 10.59
CA HIS A 227 -1.28 27.42 9.49
C HIS A 227 -1.57 26.62 8.22
N ASN A 228 -2.40 27.21 7.37
CA ASN A 228 -2.61 26.79 5.99
C ASN A 228 -1.27 26.76 5.22
N ILE A 229 -0.93 25.60 4.65
CA ILE A 229 0.34 25.37 3.95
C ILE A 229 0.09 25.36 2.45
N LEU A 230 0.65 26.32 1.73
CA LEU A 230 0.59 26.39 0.27
C LEU A 230 1.77 25.63 -0.32
N VAL A 231 1.49 24.48 -0.92
CA VAL A 231 2.47 23.67 -1.65
C VAL A 231 2.61 24.20 -3.07
N GLN A 232 3.85 24.47 -3.48
CA GLN A 232 4.17 25.00 -4.81
C GLN A 232 5.45 24.36 -5.39
N LEU A 233 5.54 24.33 -6.72
CA LEU A 233 6.72 23.83 -7.43
C LEU A 233 7.72 24.95 -7.72
N PHE A 234 9.00 24.66 -7.50
CA PHE A 234 10.11 25.60 -7.72
C PHE A 234 11.19 24.99 -8.63
N ASP A 235 11.76 25.85 -9.48
CA ASP A 235 12.92 25.52 -10.29
C ASP A 235 14.18 25.65 -9.42
N ALA A 236 14.86 24.53 -9.22
CA ALA A 236 16.10 24.43 -8.47
C ALA A 236 17.25 23.92 -9.36
N SER A 237 17.15 24.09 -10.69
CA SER A 237 18.18 23.66 -11.66
C SER A 237 19.56 24.28 -11.42
N LYS A 238 19.60 25.48 -10.82
CA LYS A 238 20.83 26.19 -10.47
C LYS A 238 21.27 25.98 -9.00
N VAL A 239 20.44 25.31 -8.19
CA VAL A 239 20.74 25.08 -6.78
C VAL A 239 21.73 23.94 -6.66
N LYS A 240 22.77 24.16 -5.86
CA LYS A 240 23.67 23.11 -5.41
C LYS A 240 23.42 22.86 -3.93
N GLU A 241 23.16 21.61 -3.54
CA GLU A 241 22.85 21.25 -2.14
C GLU A 241 23.99 21.63 -1.18
N ASP A 242 25.23 21.67 -1.66
CA ASP A 242 26.46 21.98 -0.92
C ASP A 242 26.79 23.49 -0.86
N ASP A 243 26.16 24.34 -1.67
CA ASP A 243 26.39 25.79 -1.66
C ASP A 243 25.09 26.57 -1.35
N PRO A 244 24.89 26.99 -0.09
CA PRO A 244 23.72 27.75 0.35
C PRO A 244 23.48 29.06 -0.42
N ARG A 245 24.52 29.62 -1.06
CA ARG A 245 24.39 30.87 -1.84
C ARG A 245 23.57 30.71 -3.10
N THR A 246 23.42 29.48 -3.59
CA THR A 246 22.64 29.17 -4.81
C THR A 246 21.13 29.14 -4.56
N TYR A 247 20.68 29.18 -3.30
CA TYR A 247 19.25 29.14 -2.95
C TYR A 247 18.51 30.45 -3.32
N TYR A 248 19.21 31.53 -3.62
CA TYR A 248 18.60 32.77 -4.13
C TYR A 248 18.15 32.66 -5.60
N ASP A 249 18.62 31.65 -6.34
CA ASP A 249 18.28 31.43 -7.74
C ASP A 249 17.02 30.55 -7.93
N ILE A 250 16.23 30.38 -6.87
CA ILE A 250 15.03 29.56 -6.88
C ILE A 250 13.82 30.41 -7.23
N PHE A 251 13.09 30.02 -8.29
CA PHE A 251 11.89 30.70 -8.75
C PHE A 251 10.73 29.72 -8.91
N PRO A 252 9.48 30.14 -8.67
CA PRO A 252 8.32 29.29 -8.96
C PRO A 252 8.33 28.84 -10.43
N VAL A 253 8.07 27.55 -10.66
CA VAL A 253 7.97 27.02 -12.04
C VAL A 253 6.70 27.54 -12.72
N ASP A 254 5.63 27.65 -11.95
CA ASP A 254 4.32 28.15 -12.34
C ASP A 254 3.52 28.64 -11.11
N ASP A 255 2.32 29.17 -11.34
CA ASP A 255 1.46 29.76 -10.32
C ASP A 255 0.57 28.75 -9.59
N ARG A 256 0.66 27.46 -9.91
CA ARG A 256 -0.22 26.44 -9.31
C ARG A 256 0.20 26.19 -7.87
N LYS A 257 -0.80 26.16 -6.99
CA LYS A 257 -0.62 25.95 -5.55
C LYS A 257 -1.67 24.98 -5.05
N ILE A 258 -1.27 24.10 -4.13
CA ILE A 258 -2.20 23.21 -3.42
C ILE A 258 -2.18 23.61 -1.95
N LEU A 259 -3.34 23.98 -1.41
CA LEU A 259 -3.51 24.30 0.00
C LEU A 259 -3.66 23.01 0.81
N PHE A 260 -2.70 22.73 1.68
CA PHE A 260 -2.74 21.69 2.70
C PHE A 260 -3.21 22.30 4.01
N LYS A 261 -4.32 21.78 4.55
CA LYS A 261 -4.84 22.17 5.86
C LYS A 261 -4.03 21.56 7.00
N ASN A 262 -3.57 20.32 6.80
CA ASN A 262 -2.81 19.56 7.79
C ASN A 262 -1.56 18.97 7.12
N VAL A 263 -0.42 19.09 7.81
CA VAL A 263 0.83 18.36 7.52
C VAL A 263 1.28 17.75 8.85
N THR A 264 1.56 16.46 8.85
CA THR A 264 2.01 15.76 10.05
C THR A 264 3.48 16.07 10.27
N VAL A 265 3.86 16.51 11.46
CA VAL A 265 5.26 16.71 11.84
C VAL A 265 5.51 15.95 13.12
N CYS A 266 6.40 14.96 13.09
CA CYS A 266 6.61 14.08 14.23
C CYS A 266 8.04 13.53 14.25
N LYS A 267 8.40 12.89 15.36
CA LYS A 267 9.65 12.13 15.45
C LYS A 267 9.38 10.68 15.09
N ARG A 268 10.38 10.01 14.54
CA ARG A 268 10.32 8.59 14.18
C ARG A 268 9.81 7.70 15.32
N LYS A 269 10.24 7.99 16.56
CA LYS A 269 9.86 7.25 17.77
C LYS A 269 8.38 7.40 18.16
N ASP A 270 7.71 8.42 17.64
CA ASP A 270 6.31 8.74 17.97
C ASP A 270 5.36 8.16 16.90
N LEU A 271 5.89 7.49 15.86
CA LEU A 271 5.08 6.84 14.83
C LEU A 271 4.47 5.54 15.35
N ASP A 272 3.18 5.37 15.12
CA ASP A 272 2.50 4.11 15.35
C ASP A 272 2.49 3.25 14.07
N LYS A 273 2.61 1.93 14.25
CA LYS A 273 2.71 0.98 13.14
C LYS A 273 1.38 0.82 12.40
N GLU A 274 0.27 0.94 13.09
CA GLU A 274 -1.08 0.80 12.54
C GLU A 274 -1.53 2.13 11.94
N GLU A 275 -1.36 3.24 12.66
CA GLU A 275 -1.78 4.57 12.19
C GLU A 275 -0.87 5.14 11.09
N ASN A 276 0.45 4.96 11.21
CA ASN A 276 1.45 5.54 10.29
C ASN A 276 2.21 4.45 9.54
N THR A 277 1.48 3.47 8.99
CA THR A 277 2.06 2.28 8.34
C THR A 277 3.15 2.66 7.32
N LEU A 278 2.89 3.63 6.44
CA LEU A 278 3.84 3.99 5.38
C LEU A 278 5.10 4.64 5.94
N GLU A 279 4.96 5.64 6.80
CA GLU A 279 6.08 6.31 7.43
C GLU A 279 6.89 5.32 8.26
N TYR A 280 6.22 4.48 9.05
CA TYR A 280 6.87 3.52 9.94
C TYR A 280 7.71 2.50 9.17
N PHE A 281 7.19 1.93 8.08
CA PHE A 281 7.89 0.90 7.32
C PHE A 281 8.81 1.42 6.22
N HIS A 282 8.52 2.58 5.63
CA HIS A 282 9.39 3.18 4.62
C HIS A 282 10.48 4.01 5.29
N VAL A 283 11.46 3.34 5.88
CA VAL A 283 12.65 4.01 6.41
C VAL A 283 13.60 4.30 5.25
N PRO A 284 13.81 5.57 4.87
CA PRO A 284 14.79 5.89 3.84
C PRO A 284 16.20 5.54 4.34
N LYS A 285 17.00 4.94 3.47
CA LYS A 285 18.42 4.68 3.75
C LYS A 285 19.23 5.87 3.25
N TYR A 286 20.04 6.45 4.13
CA TYR A 286 21.01 7.52 3.83
C TYR A 286 22.23 6.96 3.11
#